data_AF-A0A955EFZ2-F1
#
_entry.id   AF-A0A955EFZ2-F1
#
_cell.length_a   1.000
_cell.length_b   1.000
_cell.length_c   1.000
_cell.angle_alpha   90.00
_cell.angle_beta   90.00
_cell.angle_gamma   90.00
#
_symmetry.space_group_name_H-M   'P 1'
#
loop_
_entity.id
_entity.type
_entity.pdbx_description
1 polymer ?
#
loop_
_entity_poly.entity_id
_entity_poly.type
_entity_poly.pdbx_seq_one_letter_code
_entity_poly.pdbx_strand_id
1 'polypeptide(L)'
;MNPTSPDMVESSTGPAPGTGVLCPYCGLVQSSASRCVSCRGLFEPLSRQATQNAMGAWQIRSERRPFQPGCSWETLRDMVARGRIQPDTVLRGPTTRQFWTFARDTPGIAVLLGICHSCHGSVARHAEACPGCGVELLPRADRQFLGLSPIQLLPGDAPAEQVATVAVRGTSGLERPASPPALHREREVAAAATAAPGRDGQDDERPGLVRRLRRDAARTRRTLLVSMVVNLVLVGAVVVGAVWFLGTAKQQRAEKAAAPEAILGASVPESDASAEVVPAELEADSAATLPEAAPAKRTGLIPGLDPGLERFSPDYLRAMELREEGSEESLSQAVELLEGILEDAEAEAAAFDGVQWPELERTLRDVRAELEEAVLRKIF
;
A
#
# COMPACT_ATOMS: atom_id res chain seq x y z
N MET A 1 -15.81 67.20 -40.55
CA MET A 1 -17.10 66.48 -40.45
C MET A 1 -16.75 65.01 -40.27
N ASN A 2 -16.95 64.45 -39.08
CA ASN A 2 -16.66 63.03 -38.82
C ASN A 2 -17.97 62.24 -38.86
N PRO A 3 -18.02 61.07 -39.52
CA PRO A 3 -19.18 60.20 -39.48
C PRO A 3 -19.26 59.48 -38.12
N THR A 4 -20.38 59.66 -37.42
CA THR A 4 -20.75 58.89 -36.23
C THR A 4 -21.17 57.49 -36.66
N SER A 5 -20.43 56.46 -36.23
CA SER A 5 -20.91 55.07 -36.33
C SER A 5 -22.08 54.85 -35.35
N PRO A 6 -23.14 54.13 -35.75
CA PRO A 6 -24.25 53.82 -34.85
C PRO A 6 -23.87 52.72 -33.86
N ASP A 7 -24.10 52.97 -32.58
CA ASP A 7 -23.97 51.96 -31.51
C ASP A 7 -24.96 50.82 -31.74
N MET A 8 -24.46 49.67 -32.19
CA MET A 8 -25.26 48.45 -32.23
C MET A 8 -25.38 47.91 -30.80
N VAL A 9 -26.56 48.14 -30.20
CA VAL A 9 -26.93 47.59 -28.89
C VAL A 9 -26.99 46.06 -29.02
N GLU A 10 -25.87 45.42 -28.69
CA GLU A 10 -25.72 43.98 -28.69
C GLU A 10 -26.69 43.39 -27.65
N SER A 11 -27.81 42.88 -28.14
CA SER A 11 -28.90 42.40 -27.31
C SER A 11 -28.46 41.11 -26.64
N SER A 12 -27.96 41.25 -25.40
CA SER A 12 -27.48 40.16 -24.55
C SER A 12 -28.60 39.16 -24.30
N THR A 13 -28.71 38.18 -25.21
CA THR A 13 -29.62 37.05 -25.06
C THR A 13 -29.13 36.28 -23.85
N GLY A 14 -29.85 36.41 -22.74
CA GLY A 14 -29.46 35.80 -21.47
C GLY A 14 -29.21 34.30 -21.68
N PRO A 15 -28.14 33.73 -21.09
CA PRO A 15 -27.78 32.34 -21.33
C PRO A 15 -28.98 31.45 -21.02
N ALA A 16 -29.42 30.67 -22.01
CA ALA A 16 -30.46 29.66 -21.82
C ALA A 16 -30.08 28.79 -20.61
N PRO A 17 -31.04 28.41 -19.74
CA PRO A 17 -30.74 27.77 -18.47
C PRO A 17 -29.89 26.52 -18.70
N GLY A 18 -28.60 26.64 -18.39
CA GLY A 18 -27.60 25.64 -18.74
C GLY A 18 -27.93 24.31 -18.05
N THR A 19 -27.88 23.22 -18.82
CA THR A 19 -28.04 21.87 -18.30
C THR A 19 -26.92 21.54 -17.31
N GLY A 20 -27.19 21.72 -16.03
CA GLY A 20 -26.24 21.46 -14.95
C GLY A 20 -25.76 20.01 -14.98
N VAL A 21 -24.44 19.82 -15.05
CA VAL A 21 -23.80 18.51 -15.01
C VAL A 21 -23.60 18.12 -13.55
N LEU A 22 -24.22 17.02 -13.14
CA LEU A 22 -24.05 16.43 -11.81
C LEU A 22 -22.71 15.69 -11.72
N CYS A 23 -21.87 16.02 -10.74
CA CYS A 23 -20.65 15.28 -10.46
C CYS A 23 -20.96 13.90 -9.85
N PRO A 24 -20.54 12.78 -10.48
CA PRO A 24 -20.82 11.43 -9.98
C PRO A 24 -20.06 11.06 -8.69
N TYR A 25 -19.11 11.90 -8.26
CA TYR A 25 -18.19 11.62 -7.15
C TYR A 25 -18.51 12.36 -5.84
N CYS A 26 -19.28 13.45 -5.91
CA CYS A 26 -19.60 14.27 -4.74
C CYS A 26 -20.99 14.93 -4.79
N GLY A 27 -21.78 14.69 -5.84
CA GLY A 27 -23.13 15.24 -5.97
C GLY A 27 -23.21 16.74 -6.30
N LEU A 28 -22.09 17.44 -6.48
CA LEU A 28 -22.11 18.86 -6.88
C LEU A 28 -22.62 19.01 -8.32
N VAL A 29 -23.65 19.85 -8.51
CA VAL A 29 -24.11 20.31 -9.83
C VAL A 29 -23.27 21.51 -10.27
N GLN A 30 -22.82 21.50 -11.53
CA GLN A 30 -21.94 22.53 -12.09
C GLN A 30 -22.19 22.74 -13.59
N SER A 31 -21.70 23.84 -14.15
CA SER A 31 -21.81 24.13 -15.59
C SER A 31 -20.74 23.46 -16.46
N SER A 32 -19.60 23.05 -15.88
CA SER A 32 -18.48 22.46 -16.63
C SER A 32 -18.57 20.93 -16.78
N ALA A 33 -18.24 20.41 -17.96
CA ALA A 33 -18.44 18.99 -18.30
C ALA A 33 -17.20 18.08 -18.20
N SER A 34 -15.98 18.60 -18.01
CA SER A 34 -14.73 17.78 -18.05
C SER A 34 -14.24 17.30 -16.68
N ARG A 35 -14.33 18.12 -15.63
CA ARG A 35 -13.89 17.81 -14.27
C ARG A 35 -14.73 18.51 -13.22
N CYS A 36 -14.83 17.95 -12.01
CA CYS A 36 -15.52 18.61 -10.90
C CYS A 36 -14.74 19.80 -10.34
N VAL A 37 -15.39 20.95 -10.14
CA VAL A 37 -14.76 22.14 -9.51
C VAL A 37 -14.46 21.94 -8.02
N SER A 38 -15.21 21.07 -7.32
CA SER A 38 -15.02 20.79 -5.89
C SER A 38 -14.06 19.60 -5.64
N CYS A 39 -14.40 18.40 -6.11
CA CYS A 39 -13.58 17.21 -5.82
C CYS A 39 -12.42 16.98 -6.81
N ARG A 40 -12.35 17.75 -7.91
CA ARG A 40 -11.39 17.59 -9.03
C ARG A 40 -11.45 16.28 -9.81
N GLY A 41 -12.41 15.40 -9.54
CA GLY A 41 -12.60 14.16 -10.30
C GLY A 41 -12.93 14.41 -11.78
N LEU A 42 -12.26 13.68 -12.66
CA LEU A 42 -12.39 13.74 -14.13
C LEU A 42 -13.65 12.98 -14.59
N PHE A 43 -14.43 13.53 -15.52
CA PHE A 43 -15.72 12.93 -15.92
C PHE A 43 -15.60 11.86 -17.04
N GLU A 44 -14.38 11.52 -17.43
CA GLU A 44 -14.05 10.51 -18.44
C GLU A 44 -14.50 9.09 -18.04
N PRO A 45 -14.95 8.24 -19.00
CA PRO A 45 -15.34 6.86 -18.72
C PRO A 45 -14.29 6.04 -17.95
N LEU A 46 -12.99 6.13 -18.28
CA LEU A 46 -11.93 5.41 -17.57
C LEU A 46 -11.81 5.86 -16.11
N SER A 47 -11.88 7.17 -15.85
CA SER A 47 -11.87 7.72 -14.48
C SER A 47 -13.12 7.31 -13.68
N ARG A 48 -14.27 7.14 -14.33
CA ARG A 48 -15.48 6.59 -13.72
C ARG A 48 -15.31 5.11 -13.38
N GLN A 49 -14.82 4.30 -14.31
CA GLN A 49 -14.57 2.86 -14.07
C GLN A 49 -13.55 2.65 -12.96
N ALA A 50 -12.45 3.40 -12.96
CA ALA A 50 -11.44 3.37 -11.90
C ALA A 50 -12.04 3.70 -10.53
N THR A 51 -12.89 4.74 -10.46
CA THR A 51 -13.59 5.06 -9.22
C THR A 51 -14.58 3.98 -8.81
N GLN A 52 -15.31 3.38 -9.76
CA GLN A 52 -16.26 2.29 -9.51
C GLN A 52 -15.56 1.02 -9.02
N ASN A 53 -14.36 0.70 -9.53
CA ASN A 53 -13.53 -0.39 -9.02
C ASN A 53 -13.06 -0.13 -7.58
N ALA A 54 -12.73 1.13 -7.27
CA ALA A 54 -12.34 1.56 -5.93
C ALA A 54 -13.54 1.75 -4.98
N MET A 55 -14.79 1.72 -5.47
CA MET A 55 -15.99 1.84 -4.63
C MET A 55 -16.19 0.59 -3.76
N GLY A 56 -16.81 0.77 -2.60
CA GLY A 56 -17.12 -0.35 -1.73
C GLY A 56 -17.87 0.04 -0.47
N ALA A 57 -17.96 -0.93 0.44
CA ALA A 57 -18.79 -0.85 1.64
C ALA A 57 -18.26 0.06 2.75
N TRP A 58 -17.04 0.59 2.62
CA TRP A 58 -16.38 1.35 3.68
C TRP A 58 -16.47 2.85 3.44
N GLN A 59 -17.00 3.61 4.39
CA GLN A 59 -17.11 5.06 4.26
C GLN A 59 -16.28 5.74 5.34
N ILE A 60 -15.46 6.71 4.93
CA ILE A 60 -14.63 7.53 5.82
C ILE A 60 -15.37 8.84 6.04
N ARG A 61 -15.51 9.27 7.30
CA ARG A 61 -16.17 10.54 7.62
C ARG A 61 -15.26 11.70 7.20
N SER A 62 -15.72 12.52 6.26
CA SER A 62 -15.03 13.75 5.87
C SER A 62 -16.02 14.92 5.82
N GLU A 63 -15.79 15.94 6.64
CA GLU A 63 -16.66 17.13 6.71
C GLU A 63 -16.54 17.98 5.43
N ARG A 64 -15.38 17.94 4.77
CA ARG A 64 -15.15 18.58 3.47
C ARG A 64 -15.78 17.82 2.29
N ARG A 65 -16.12 16.53 2.48
CA ARG A 65 -16.64 15.63 1.43
C ARG A 65 -17.70 14.67 2.00
N PRO A 66 -18.83 15.20 2.53
CA PRO A 66 -19.84 14.38 3.22
C PRO A 66 -20.55 13.38 2.30
N PHE A 67 -20.52 13.61 0.99
CA PHE A 67 -21.14 12.77 -0.05
C PHE A 67 -20.11 11.98 -0.87
N GLN A 68 -18.88 11.79 -0.36
CA GLN A 68 -17.91 10.92 -1.02
C GLN A 68 -18.44 9.47 -1.02
N PRO A 69 -18.35 8.73 -2.14
CA PRO A 69 -18.72 7.32 -2.16
C PRO A 69 -17.83 6.51 -1.21
N GLY A 70 -18.37 5.37 -0.75
CA GLY A 70 -17.56 4.40 -0.02
C GLY A 70 -16.48 3.78 -0.89
N CYS A 71 -15.45 3.22 -0.25
CA CYS A 71 -14.28 2.62 -0.84
C CYS A 71 -14.21 1.11 -0.59
N SER A 72 -13.43 0.41 -1.42
CA SER A 72 -13.15 -1.02 -1.26
C SER A 72 -12.25 -1.29 -0.04
N TRP A 73 -12.21 -2.55 0.41
CA TRP A 73 -11.33 -2.95 1.51
C TRP A 73 -9.85 -2.80 1.15
N GLU A 74 -9.50 -3.04 -0.10
CA GLU A 74 -8.16 -2.97 -0.67
C GLU A 74 -7.71 -1.50 -0.68
N THR A 75 -8.57 -0.60 -1.18
CA THR A 75 -8.34 0.86 -1.14
C THR A 75 -8.13 1.34 0.29
N LEU A 76 -8.90 0.82 1.24
CA LEU A 76 -8.83 1.15 2.66
C LEU A 76 -7.52 0.66 3.30
N ARG A 77 -7.08 -0.57 2.98
CA ARG A 77 -5.79 -1.12 3.40
C ARG A 77 -4.62 -0.29 2.86
N ASP A 78 -4.68 0.10 1.59
CA ASP A 78 -3.62 0.88 0.95
C ASP A 78 -3.59 2.32 1.51
N MET A 79 -4.73 2.88 1.94
CA MET A 79 -4.79 4.13 2.70
C MET A 79 -4.22 4.02 4.12
N VAL A 80 -4.39 2.87 4.81
CA VAL A 80 -3.70 2.59 6.08
C VAL A 80 -2.18 2.50 5.87
N ALA A 81 -1.73 1.75 4.86
CA ALA A 81 -0.31 1.61 4.54
C ALA A 81 0.38 2.95 4.25
N ARG A 82 -0.34 3.89 3.59
CA ARG A 82 0.13 5.25 3.29
C ARG A 82 -0.09 6.27 4.44
N GLY A 83 -0.42 5.82 5.66
CA GLY A 83 -0.66 6.69 6.82
C GLY A 83 -1.84 7.66 6.69
N ARG A 84 -2.72 7.47 5.70
CA ARG A 84 -3.90 8.34 5.46
C ARG A 84 -5.07 8.01 6.38
N ILE A 85 -5.07 6.83 6.97
CA ILE A 85 -6.01 6.40 8.02
C ILE A 85 -5.20 6.20 9.29
N GLN A 86 -5.58 6.93 10.33
CA GLN A 86 -4.97 6.92 11.65
C GLN A 86 -5.93 6.29 12.68
N PRO A 87 -5.46 5.90 13.87
CA PRO A 87 -6.29 5.27 14.92
C PRO A 87 -7.58 6.03 15.30
N ASP A 88 -7.57 7.37 15.17
CA ASP A 88 -8.66 8.31 15.45
C ASP A 88 -9.54 8.63 14.22
N THR A 89 -9.23 8.07 13.05
CA THR A 89 -10.04 8.28 11.84
C THR A 89 -11.41 7.64 12.00
N VAL A 90 -12.47 8.44 11.81
CA VAL A 90 -13.86 7.97 11.93
C VAL A 90 -14.34 7.37 10.62
N LEU A 91 -14.83 6.13 10.67
CA LEU A 91 -15.27 5.36 9.51
C LEU A 91 -16.47 4.46 9.84
N ARG A 92 -17.12 3.90 8.82
CA ARG A 92 -18.16 2.87 8.94
C ARG A 92 -18.05 1.83 7.85
N GLY A 93 -18.53 0.62 8.08
CA GLY A 93 -18.56 -0.42 7.07
C GLY A 93 -19.17 -1.75 7.56
N PRO A 94 -18.88 -2.88 6.87
CA PRO A 94 -19.48 -4.17 7.16
C PRO A 94 -19.24 -4.69 8.58
N THR A 95 -18.04 -4.47 9.16
CA THR A 95 -17.71 -4.95 10.51
C THR A 95 -18.20 -4.01 11.62
N THR A 96 -18.49 -2.73 11.31
CA THR A 96 -19.02 -1.73 12.26
C THR A 96 -20.55 -1.81 12.43
N ARG A 97 -21.20 -2.79 11.79
CA ARG A 97 -22.67 -2.88 11.65
C ARG A 97 -23.28 -1.60 11.05
N GLN A 98 -22.55 -0.91 10.16
CA GLN A 98 -22.90 0.38 9.55
C GLN A 98 -22.94 1.60 10.50
N PHE A 99 -22.55 1.44 11.77
CA PHE A 99 -22.34 2.58 12.67
C PHE A 99 -20.99 3.26 12.41
N TRP A 100 -20.89 4.55 12.73
CA TRP A 100 -19.63 5.29 12.74
C TRP A 100 -18.80 4.90 13.98
N THR A 101 -17.56 4.50 13.76
CA THR A 101 -16.60 4.07 14.80
C THR A 101 -15.21 4.64 14.49
N PHE A 102 -14.32 4.69 15.49
CA PHE A 102 -12.91 4.98 15.22
C PHE A 102 -12.23 3.77 14.57
N ALA A 103 -11.20 4.02 13.75
CA ALA A 103 -10.46 2.98 13.07
C ALA A 103 -9.82 1.97 14.04
N ARG A 104 -9.30 2.43 15.19
CA ARG A 104 -8.74 1.59 16.26
C ARG A 104 -9.75 0.70 16.99
N ASP A 105 -11.04 1.04 16.93
CA ASP A 105 -12.13 0.28 17.56
C ASP A 105 -12.79 -0.70 16.57
N THR A 106 -12.36 -0.68 15.30
CA THR A 106 -13.04 -1.36 14.21
C THR A 106 -12.39 -2.72 13.90
N PRO A 107 -13.12 -3.85 14.03
CA PRO A 107 -12.59 -5.18 13.70
C PRO A 107 -12.11 -5.25 12.24
N GLY A 108 -10.94 -5.85 12.04
CA GLY A 108 -10.22 -5.85 10.77
C GLY A 108 -9.34 -4.60 10.55
N ILE A 109 -9.83 -3.39 10.82
CA ILE A 109 -9.05 -2.16 10.58
C ILE A 109 -7.99 -1.95 11.65
N ALA A 110 -8.34 -2.18 12.92
CA ALA A 110 -7.40 -2.00 14.02
C ALA A 110 -6.14 -2.86 13.84
N VAL A 111 -6.27 -4.11 13.36
CA VAL A 111 -5.10 -4.97 13.13
C VAL A 111 -4.23 -4.46 11.98
N LEU A 112 -4.77 -3.84 10.92
CA LEU A 112 -3.96 -3.15 9.90
C LEU A 112 -3.13 -1.99 10.49
N LEU A 113 -3.66 -1.33 11.52
CA LEU A 113 -2.98 -0.28 12.29
C LEU A 113 -2.02 -0.84 13.37
N GLY A 114 -1.92 -2.17 13.53
CA GLY A 114 -1.11 -2.83 14.56
C GLY A 114 -1.71 -2.79 15.97
N ILE A 115 -3.03 -2.60 16.10
CA ILE A 115 -3.73 -2.41 17.37
C ILE A 115 -4.87 -3.44 17.53
N CYS A 116 -5.05 -3.99 18.74
CA CYS A 116 -6.21 -4.81 19.05
C CYS A 116 -7.49 -3.96 19.17
N HIS A 117 -8.54 -4.30 18.42
CA HIS A 117 -9.82 -3.58 18.46
C HIS A 117 -10.58 -3.68 19.81
N SER A 118 -10.18 -4.60 20.69
CA SER A 118 -10.87 -4.88 21.97
C SER A 118 -10.12 -4.35 23.19
N CYS A 119 -8.80 -4.55 23.26
CA CYS A 119 -7.97 -4.11 24.40
C CYS A 119 -6.96 -3.01 24.07
N HIS A 120 -6.88 -2.58 22.81
CA HIS A 120 -5.95 -1.57 22.28
C HIS A 120 -4.45 -1.86 22.49
N GLY A 121 -4.08 -3.08 22.92
CA GLY A 121 -2.69 -3.53 22.93
C GLY A 121 -2.11 -3.68 21.52
N SER A 122 -0.79 -3.54 21.40
CA SER A 122 -0.06 -3.74 20.14
C SER A 122 -0.18 -5.19 19.64
N VAL A 123 -0.38 -5.36 18.33
CA VAL A 123 -0.52 -6.66 17.65
C VAL A 123 0.18 -6.62 16.28
N ALA A 124 0.73 -7.75 15.83
CA ALA A 124 1.25 -7.84 14.47
C ALA A 124 0.12 -7.64 13.44
N ARG A 125 0.41 -6.97 12.31
CA ARG A 125 -0.59 -6.60 11.28
C ARG A 125 -1.27 -7.77 10.58
N HIS A 126 -0.76 -8.98 10.79
CA HIS A 126 -1.22 -10.25 10.24
C HIS A 126 -1.54 -11.28 11.36
N ALA A 127 -1.68 -10.82 12.62
CA ALA A 127 -2.09 -11.68 13.73
C ALA A 127 -3.56 -12.14 13.55
N GLU A 128 -3.81 -13.44 13.69
CA GLU A 128 -5.17 -14.01 13.61
C GLU A 128 -5.98 -13.76 14.89
N ALA A 129 -5.29 -13.64 16.04
CA ALA A 129 -5.88 -13.34 17.34
C ALA A 129 -4.95 -12.43 18.16
N CYS A 130 -5.52 -11.66 19.09
CA CYS A 130 -4.75 -10.81 19.98
C CYS A 130 -4.05 -11.63 21.08
N PRO A 131 -2.71 -11.50 21.27
CA PRO A 131 -2.01 -12.20 22.35
C PRO A 131 -2.40 -11.73 23.76
N GLY A 132 -2.88 -10.49 23.91
CA GLY A 132 -3.26 -9.93 25.21
C GLY A 132 -4.66 -10.32 25.71
N CYS A 133 -5.64 -10.49 24.82
CA CYS A 133 -7.03 -10.76 25.21
C CYS A 133 -7.71 -11.92 24.45
N GLY A 134 -7.00 -12.60 23.55
CA GLY A 134 -7.50 -13.77 22.82
C GLY A 134 -8.59 -13.50 21.76
N VAL A 135 -8.95 -12.24 21.49
CA VAL A 135 -9.99 -11.92 20.49
C VAL A 135 -9.52 -12.23 19.06
N GLU A 136 -10.39 -12.79 18.23
CA GLU A 136 -10.18 -12.98 16.79
C GLU A 136 -10.02 -11.62 16.09
N LEU A 137 -8.96 -11.47 15.28
CA LEU A 137 -8.62 -10.22 14.58
C LEU A 137 -8.89 -10.27 13.06
N LEU A 138 -9.08 -11.47 12.50
CA LEU A 138 -9.27 -11.70 11.07
C LEU A 138 -10.52 -10.98 10.51
N PRO A 139 -10.39 -10.13 9.47
CA PRO A 139 -11.55 -9.54 8.80
C PRO A 139 -12.31 -10.58 7.98
N ARG A 140 -13.60 -10.75 8.23
CA ARG A 140 -14.48 -11.58 7.39
C ARG A 140 -14.75 -10.89 6.05
N ALA A 141 -14.15 -11.40 4.98
CA ALA A 141 -14.27 -10.87 3.61
C ALA A 141 -15.68 -10.95 2.99
N ASP A 142 -16.58 -11.76 3.58
CA ASP A 142 -17.89 -12.18 3.05
C ASP A 142 -18.91 -11.06 2.75
N ARG A 143 -18.61 -9.79 3.04
CA ARG A 143 -19.55 -8.65 2.90
C ARG A 143 -19.03 -7.46 2.08
N GLN A 144 -18.01 -7.67 1.24
CA GLN A 144 -17.37 -6.58 0.49
C GLN A 144 -18.21 -5.99 -0.66
N PHE A 145 -19.08 -6.79 -1.31
CA PHE A 145 -19.54 -6.45 -2.67
C PHE A 145 -20.82 -5.61 -2.80
N LEU A 146 -21.73 -5.54 -1.81
CA LEU A 146 -22.93 -4.67 -1.79
C LEU A 146 -23.80 -4.56 -3.08
N GLY A 147 -23.71 -5.50 -4.03
CA GLY A 147 -24.38 -5.39 -5.33
C GLY A 147 -23.65 -4.50 -6.37
N LEU A 148 -22.41 -4.10 -6.10
CA LEU A 148 -21.52 -3.51 -7.10
C LEU A 148 -21.14 -4.56 -8.16
N SER A 149 -20.93 -4.11 -9.39
CA SER A 149 -20.39 -4.95 -10.47
C SER A 149 -19.00 -5.50 -10.10
N PRO A 150 -18.60 -6.68 -10.61
CA PRO A 150 -17.23 -7.19 -10.44
C PRO A 150 -16.19 -6.15 -10.88
N ILE A 151 -15.07 -6.08 -10.16
CA ILE A 151 -13.94 -5.21 -10.50
C ILE A 151 -13.47 -5.53 -11.92
N GLN A 152 -13.42 -4.50 -12.78
CA GLN A 152 -12.92 -4.64 -14.15
C GLN A 152 -11.50 -4.11 -14.21
N LEU A 153 -10.54 -4.91 -14.69
CA LEU A 153 -9.15 -4.47 -14.86
C LEU A 153 -9.09 -3.27 -15.80
N LEU A 154 -8.41 -2.19 -15.39
CA LEU A 154 -8.16 -1.05 -16.28
C LEU A 154 -6.99 -1.35 -17.22
N PRO A 155 -6.91 -0.66 -18.38
CA PRO A 155 -5.71 -0.73 -19.23
C PRO A 155 -4.47 -0.25 -18.45
N GLY A 156 -3.52 -1.16 -18.23
CA GLY A 156 -2.27 -0.89 -17.49
C GLY A 156 -2.17 -1.55 -16.11
N ASP A 157 -3.29 -1.90 -15.46
CA ASP A 157 -3.29 -2.48 -14.10
C ASP A 157 -2.81 -3.95 -14.06
N ALA A 158 -2.82 -4.63 -15.20
CA ALA A 158 -2.51 -6.05 -15.32
C ALA A 158 -1.78 -6.34 -16.65
N PRO A 159 -0.94 -7.39 -16.72
CA PRO A 159 -0.33 -7.81 -17.97
C PRO A 159 -1.42 -8.14 -19.01
N ALA A 160 -1.15 -7.83 -20.27
CA ALA A 160 -2.13 -7.89 -21.36
C ALA A 160 -2.84 -9.26 -21.47
N GLU A 161 -2.15 -10.35 -21.12
CA GLU A 161 -2.69 -11.71 -21.06
C GLU A 161 -3.85 -11.87 -20.06
N GLN A 162 -3.77 -11.23 -18.89
CA GLN A 162 -4.84 -11.26 -17.89
C GLN A 162 -6.05 -10.43 -18.35
N VAL A 163 -5.80 -9.24 -18.93
CA VAL A 163 -6.85 -8.39 -19.51
C VAL A 163 -7.58 -9.12 -20.64
N ALA A 164 -6.84 -9.77 -21.54
CA ALA A 164 -7.40 -10.59 -22.61
C ALA A 164 -8.22 -11.78 -22.07
N THR A 165 -7.69 -12.48 -21.05
CA THR A 165 -8.39 -13.63 -20.40
C THR A 165 -9.72 -13.19 -19.77
N VAL A 166 -9.76 -12.02 -19.12
CA VAL A 166 -10.99 -11.46 -18.54
C VAL A 166 -11.97 -11.02 -19.64
N ALA A 167 -11.51 -10.37 -20.71
CA ALA A 167 -12.35 -9.94 -21.82
C ALA A 167 -13.01 -11.12 -22.58
N VAL A 168 -12.26 -12.21 -22.82
CA VAL A 168 -12.77 -13.43 -23.47
C VAL A 168 -13.76 -14.19 -22.59
N ARG A 169 -13.55 -14.21 -21.26
CA ARG A 169 -14.49 -14.83 -20.32
C ARG A 169 -15.75 -13.99 -20.09
N GLY A 170 -15.62 -12.67 -20.00
CA GLY A 170 -16.74 -11.75 -19.76
C GLY A 170 -17.79 -11.73 -20.88
N THR A 171 -17.39 -12.03 -22.11
CA THR A 171 -18.29 -12.15 -23.28
C THR A 171 -18.97 -13.51 -23.38
N SER A 172 -18.37 -14.56 -22.80
CA SER A 172 -18.88 -15.94 -22.86
C SER A 172 -19.81 -16.31 -21.70
N GLY A 173 -19.90 -15.45 -20.67
CA GLY A 173 -20.59 -15.70 -19.40
C GLY A 173 -21.92 -14.97 -19.20
N LEU A 174 -22.42 -14.20 -20.17
CA LEU A 174 -23.78 -13.64 -20.14
C LEU A 174 -24.81 -14.71 -20.54
N GLU A 175 -24.81 -15.81 -19.79
CA GLU A 175 -26.00 -16.64 -19.64
C GLU A 175 -27.05 -15.78 -18.93
N ARG A 176 -27.86 -15.10 -19.76
CA ARG A 176 -28.95 -14.21 -19.37
C ARG A 176 -29.69 -14.85 -18.19
N PRO A 177 -29.72 -14.24 -16.99
CA PRO A 177 -30.41 -14.84 -15.86
C PRO A 177 -31.83 -15.13 -16.32
N ALA A 178 -32.21 -16.41 -16.25
CA ALA A 178 -33.45 -16.89 -16.84
C ALA A 178 -34.59 -15.98 -16.38
N SER A 179 -35.40 -15.50 -17.35
CA SER A 179 -36.51 -14.59 -17.07
C SER A 179 -37.26 -15.08 -15.83
N PRO A 180 -37.50 -14.23 -14.82
CA PRO A 180 -38.16 -14.68 -13.60
C PRO A 180 -39.46 -15.41 -14.01
N PRO A 181 -39.71 -16.62 -13.49
CA PRO A 181 -40.83 -17.44 -13.92
C PRO A 181 -42.08 -16.59 -13.82
N ALA A 182 -42.84 -16.52 -14.92
CA ALA A 182 -43.95 -15.59 -15.05
C ALA A 182 -44.89 -15.75 -13.86
N LEU A 183 -44.94 -14.73 -12.98
CA LEU A 183 -45.82 -14.75 -11.83
C LEU A 183 -47.25 -14.93 -12.33
N HIS A 184 -47.84 -16.07 -11.98
CA HIS A 184 -49.22 -16.35 -12.30
C HIS A 184 -50.09 -15.22 -11.76
N ARG A 185 -50.76 -14.55 -12.69
CA ARG A 185 -51.71 -13.48 -12.44
C ARG A 185 -53.02 -14.09 -11.94
N GLU A 186 -53.03 -14.55 -10.70
CA GLU A 186 -54.26 -14.93 -10.01
C GLU A 186 -54.70 -13.80 -9.07
N ARG A 187 -55.78 -13.13 -9.49
CA ARG A 187 -56.50 -12.11 -8.74
C ARG A 187 -57.98 -12.41 -8.89
N GLU A 188 -58.52 -13.26 -8.02
CA GLU A 188 -59.95 -13.53 -7.75
C GLU A 188 -60.01 -14.75 -6.78
N VAL A 189 -60.83 -14.87 -5.74
CA VAL A 189 -61.79 -13.99 -5.04
C VAL A 189 -61.57 -14.17 -3.52
N ALA A 190 -62.10 -13.25 -2.70
CA ALA A 190 -62.10 -13.34 -1.24
C ALA A 190 -62.94 -14.49 -0.64
N ALA A 191 -62.83 -14.64 0.68
CA ALA A 191 -63.74 -15.32 1.62
C ALA A 191 -63.63 -16.85 1.78
N ALA A 192 -62.79 -17.27 2.75
CA ALA A 192 -63.19 -18.23 3.78
C ALA A 192 -62.28 -18.07 5.02
N ALA A 193 -62.87 -17.82 6.19
CA ALA A 193 -62.14 -17.76 7.45
C ALA A 193 -62.33 -19.07 8.23
N THR A 194 -61.27 -19.85 8.45
CA THR A 194 -61.24 -20.86 9.52
C THR A 194 -59.81 -21.20 9.98
N ALA A 195 -59.64 -21.27 11.30
CA ALA A 195 -58.66 -22.06 12.06
C ALA A 195 -57.15 -22.01 11.71
N ALA A 196 -56.35 -21.61 12.72
CA ALA A 196 -54.95 -22.05 12.85
C ALA A 196 -54.89 -23.56 13.23
N PRO A 197 -53.75 -24.25 13.03
CA PRO A 197 -52.71 -24.21 14.08
C PRO A 197 -51.25 -24.31 13.57
N GLY A 198 -50.30 -24.08 14.51
CA GLY A 198 -49.00 -24.76 14.58
C GLY A 198 -48.02 -24.66 13.41
N ARG A 199 -46.95 -23.87 13.59
CA ARG A 199 -45.72 -23.95 12.77
C ARG A 199 -44.49 -24.18 13.64
N ASP A 200 -44.49 -25.32 14.33
CA ASP A 200 -43.26 -25.95 14.82
C ASP A 200 -42.63 -26.74 13.66
N GLY A 201 -41.30 -26.66 13.50
CA GLY A 201 -40.55 -27.48 12.55
C GLY A 201 -39.84 -26.73 11.42
N GLN A 202 -38.73 -26.04 11.74
CA GLN A 202 -37.77 -25.58 10.73
C GLN A 202 -36.32 -25.58 11.25
N ASP A 203 -35.87 -26.71 11.81
CA ASP A 203 -34.50 -26.88 12.35
C ASP A 203 -33.69 -28.06 11.74
N ASP A 204 -34.28 -28.87 10.84
CA ASP A 204 -33.75 -30.21 10.52
C ASP A 204 -32.86 -30.32 9.25
N GLU A 205 -32.57 -29.23 8.52
CA GLU A 205 -31.72 -29.28 7.31
C GLU A 205 -30.21 -29.14 7.60
N ARG A 206 -29.81 -28.84 8.83
CA ARG A 206 -28.39 -28.67 9.23
C ARG A 206 -27.50 -29.95 9.20
N PRO A 207 -27.98 -31.20 9.29
CA PRO A 207 -27.11 -32.39 9.29
C PRO A 207 -26.31 -32.59 8.00
N GLY A 208 -26.83 -32.12 6.85
CA GLY A 208 -26.20 -32.31 5.54
C GLY A 208 -24.92 -31.50 5.35
N LEU A 209 -24.90 -30.24 5.82
CA LEU A 209 -23.78 -29.32 5.64
C LEU A 209 -22.54 -29.78 6.42
N VAL A 210 -22.72 -30.17 7.69
CA VAL A 210 -21.63 -30.65 8.57
C VAL A 210 -20.96 -31.91 7.99
N ARG A 211 -21.74 -32.80 7.36
CA ARG A 211 -21.22 -34.00 6.68
C ARG A 211 -20.42 -33.68 5.41
N ARG A 212 -20.73 -32.60 4.68
CA ARG A 212 -19.94 -32.14 3.52
C ARG A 212 -18.60 -31.54 3.99
N LEU A 213 -18.64 -30.58 4.91
CA LEU A 213 -17.43 -29.94 5.47
C LEU A 213 -16.42 -30.95 6.05
N ARG A 214 -16.89 -31.99 6.75
CA ARG A 214 -16.01 -33.06 7.26
C ARG A 214 -15.33 -33.89 6.17
N ARG A 215 -15.96 -34.06 4.99
CA ARG A 215 -15.35 -34.78 3.85
C ARG A 215 -14.28 -33.93 3.15
N ASP A 216 -14.53 -32.64 3.01
CA ASP A 216 -13.58 -31.74 2.36
C ASP A 216 -12.34 -31.48 3.24
N ALA A 217 -12.52 -31.36 4.55
CA ALA A 217 -11.41 -31.33 5.52
C ALA A 217 -10.55 -32.63 5.53
N ALA A 218 -11.16 -33.78 5.25
CA ALA A 218 -10.43 -35.04 5.13
C ALA A 218 -9.63 -35.14 3.81
N ARG A 219 -10.11 -34.51 2.74
CA ARG A 219 -9.39 -34.43 1.46
C ARG A 219 -8.17 -33.52 1.57
N THR A 220 -8.33 -32.30 2.08
CA THR A 220 -7.21 -31.35 2.26
C THR A 220 -6.11 -31.90 3.15
N ARG A 221 -6.44 -32.58 4.26
CA ARG A 221 -5.42 -33.26 5.09
C ARG A 221 -4.61 -34.31 4.33
N ARG A 222 -5.23 -35.08 3.42
CA ARG A 222 -4.50 -36.04 2.58
C ARG A 222 -3.57 -35.34 1.59
N THR A 223 -4.03 -34.27 0.93
CA THR A 223 -3.19 -33.51 -0.02
C THR A 223 -1.98 -32.89 0.68
N LEU A 224 -2.17 -32.30 1.87
CA LEU A 224 -1.09 -31.73 2.67
C LEU A 224 -0.06 -32.79 3.11
N LEU A 225 -0.51 -33.94 3.62
CA LEU A 225 0.39 -35.04 3.98
C LEU A 225 1.20 -35.56 2.79
N VAL A 226 0.58 -35.70 1.60
CA VAL A 226 1.29 -36.10 0.38
C VAL A 226 2.34 -35.06 -0.01
N SER A 227 2.00 -33.76 0.01
CA SER A 227 2.98 -32.70 -0.30
C SER A 227 4.14 -32.64 0.70
N MET A 228 3.86 -32.86 1.99
CA MET A 228 4.89 -32.89 3.04
C MET A 228 5.87 -34.05 2.85
N VAL A 229 5.36 -35.24 2.49
CA VAL A 229 6.21 -36.42 2.19
C VAL A 229 7.04 -36.18 0.92
N VAL A 230 6.46 -35.60 -0.14
CA VAL A 230 7.20 -35.28 -1.37
C VAL A 230 8.33 -34.28 -1.09
N ASN A 231 8.06 -33.23 -0.31
CA ASN A 231 9.08 -32.24 0.07
C ASN A 231 10.20 -32.87 0.93
N LEU A 232 9.87 -33.75 1.88
CA LEU A 232 10.86 -34.47 2.68
C LEU A 232 11.77 -35.37 1.83
N VAL A 233 11.21 -36.06 0.82
CA VAL A 233 11.98 -36.88 -0.12
C VAL A 233 12.90 -36.01 -0.99
N LEU A 234 12.42 -34.87 -1.48
CA LEU A 234 13.23 -33.90 -2.25
C LEU A 234 14.40 -33.35 -1.42
N VAL A 235 14.15 -32.91 -0.18
CA VAL A 235 15.20 -32.42 0.73
C VAL A 235 16.21 -33.54 1.03
N GLY A 236 15.75 -34.76 1.28
CA GLY A 236 16.63 -35.92 1.47
C GLY A 236 17.53 -36.19 0.26
N ALA A 237 16.98 -36.13 -0.95
CA ALA A 237 17.76 -36.31 -2.18
C ALA A 237 18.83 -35.23 -2.38
N VAL A 238 18.51 -33.96 -2.08
CA VAL A 238 19.48 -32.84 -2.14
C VAL A 238 20.61 -33.03 -1.14
N VAL A 239 20.30 -33.42 0.11
CA VAL A 239 21.32 -33.67 1.16
C VAL A 239 22.24 -34.82 0.76
N VAL A 240 21.70 -35.93 0.24
CA VAL A 240 22.50 -37.07 -0.24
C VAL A 240 23.41 -36.65 -1.41
N GLY A 241 22.88 -35.88 -2.37
CA GLY A 241 23.66 -35.32 -3.48
C GLY A 241 24.81 -34.42 -3.02
N ALA A 242 24.55 -33.52 -2.07
CA ALA A 242 25.56 -32.63 -1.50
C ALA A 242 26.67 -33.39 -0.75
N VAL A 243 26.32 -34.40 0.06
CA VAL A 243 27.30 -35.25 0.76
C VAL A 243 28.17 -36.03 -0.24
N TRP A 244 27.57 -36.57 -1.31
CA TRP A 244 28.31 -37.30 -2.34
C TRP A 244 29.28 -36.39 -3.10
N PHE A 245 28.85 -35.18 -3.46
CA PHE A 245 29.68 -34.16 -4.13
C PHE A 245 30.84 -33.66 -3.25
N LEU A 246 30.61 -33.45 -1.95
CA LEU A 246 31.66 -33.09 -1.00
C LEU A 246 32.67 -34.24 -0.79
N GLY A 247 32.22 -35.50 -0.91
CA GLY A 247 33.08 -36.68 -0.88
C GLY A 247 34.06 -36.73 -2.06
N THR A 248 33.55 -36.59 -3.29
CA THR A 248 34.38 -36.64 -4.51
C THR A 248 35.34 -35.45 -4.61
N ALA A 249 34.93 -34.26 -4.15
CA ALA A 249 35.80 -33.08 -4.09
C ALA A 249 37.03 -33.27 -3.17
N LYS A 250 36.91 -34.00 -2.06
CA LYS A 250 38.07 -34.36 -1.23
C LYS A 250 39.03 -35.31 -1.94
N GLN A 251 38.50 -36.26 -2.71
CA GLN A 251 39.30 -37.26 -3.42
C GLN A 251 40.18 -36.61 -4.51
N GLN A 252 39.63 -35.66 -5.29
CA GLN A 252 40.40 -34.90 -6.27
C GLN A 252 41.48 -33.99 -5.64
N ARG A 253 41.25 -33.44 -4.44
CA ARG A 253 42.28 -32.66 -3.73
C ARG A 253 43.44 -33.51 -3.24
N ALA A 254 43.20 -34.76 -2.83
CA ALA A 254 44.26 -35.68 -2.44
C ALA A 254 45.15 -36.07 -3.63
N GLU A 255 44.56 -36.28 -4.81
CA GLU A 255 45.30 -36.62 -6.03
C GLU A 255 46.14 -35.44 -6.57
N LYS A 256 45.61 -34.21 -6.48
CA LYS A 256 46.34 -33.00 -6.90
C LYS A 256 47.49 -32.61 -5.96
N ALA A 257 47.49 -33.08 -4.71
CA ALA A 257 48.55 -32.82 -3.74
C ALA A 257 49.82 -33.69 -3.93
N ALA A 258 49.82 -34.61 -4.91
CA ALA A 258 50.96 -35.49 -5.21
C ALA A 258 51.90 -34.93 -6.31
N ALA A 259 51.68 -33.70 -6.80
CA ALA A 259 52.56 -33.04 -7.75
C ALA A 259 53.64 -32.22 -7.02
N PRO A 260 54.94 -32.47 -7.23
CA PRO A 260 56.00 -31.68 -6.60
C PRO A 260 56.15 -30.31 -7.28
N GLU A 261 55.87 -29.22 -6.56
CA GLU A 261 56.14 -27.86 -7.03
C GLU A 261 57.63 -27.51 -6.95
N ALA A 262 58.14 -26.89 -8.02
CA ALA A 262 59.51 -26.40 -8.10
C ALA A 262 59.63 -24.98 -7.51
N ILE A 263 60.78 -24.71 -6.90
CA ILE A 263 61.05 -23.53 -6.05
C ILE A 263 61.40 -22.29 -6.88
N LEU A 264 60.68 -21.19 -6.66
CA LEU A 264 61.05 -19.77 -6.92
C LEU A 264 59.99 -18.87 -6.22
N GLY A 265 60.28 -17.79 -5.50
CA GLY A 265 61.58 -17.20 -5.13
C GLY A 265 61.62 -15.66 -5.32
N ALA A 266 60.98 -14.90 -4.43
CA ALA A 266 61.06 -13.42 -4.28
C ALA A 266 60.02 -12.98 -3.21
N SER A 267 60.10 -11.92 -2.40
CA SER A 267 61.13 -11.05 -1.80
C SER A 267 60.36 -9.85 -1.21
N VAL A 268 60.62 -9.46 0.03
CA VAL A 268 59.94 -8.39 0.79
C VAL A 268 60.52 -6.99 0.45
N PRO A 269 59.71 -5.91 0.45
CA PRO A 269 59.82 -4.82 1.44
C PRO A 269 58.42 -4.40 1.97
N GLU A 270 58.15 -3.99 3.21
CA GLU A 270 58.86 -3.21 4.24
C GLU A 270 59.04 -1.71 3.91
N SER A 271 58.18 -0.87 4.52
CA SER A 271 58.30 0.59 4.52
C SER A 271 57.65 1.22 5.77
N ASP A 272 58.46 1.95 6.55
CA ASP A 272 58.11 2.71 7.76
C ASP A 272 57.62 4.16 7.49
N ALA A 273 57.33 4.90 8.58
CA ALA A 273 57.29 6.37 8.73
C ALA A 273 56.01 7.09 8.24
N SER A 274 55.47 8.18 8.83
CA SER A 274 55.73 9.04 10.02
C SER A 274 54.35 9.61 10.48
N ALA A 275 54.01 9.97 11.72
CA ALA A 275 54.62 10.86 12.73
C ALA A 275 54.57 12.38 12.41
N GLU A 276 53.47 13.07 12.78
CA GLU A 276 53.47 14.53 13.08
C GLU A 276 52.41 14.92 14.15
N VAL A 277 52.39 16.20 14.58
CA VAL A 277 52.29 16.59 16.02
C VAL A 277 51.77 18.03 16.23
N VAL A 278 50.67 18.21 17.00
CA VAL A 278 50.32 19.37 17.93
C VAL A 278 50.20 20.80 17.28
N PRO A 279 49.58 21.88 17.83
CA PRO A 279 48.77 22.17 19.06
C PRO A 279 47.27 22.50 18.78
N ALA A 280 46.32 22.74 19.70
CA ALA A 280 46.20 23.36 21.05
C ALA A 280 45.77 24.87 21.08
N GLU A 281 44.65 25.11 21.77
CA GLU A 281 44.08 26.34 22.38
C GLU A 281 43.90 27.66 21.58
N LEU A 282 42.68 28.22 21.65
CA LEU A 282 42.43 29.64 21.93
C LEU A 282 41.00 29.90 22.43
N GLU A 283 40.81 31.06 23.05
CA GLU A 283 39.81 31.32 24.10
C GLU A 283 38.41 31.77 23.63
N ALA A 284 37.49 31.86 24.59
CA ALA A 284 36.15 32.36 24.44
C ALA A 284 36.08 33.88 24.16
N ASP A 285 34.99 34.33 23.56
CA ASP A 285 34.46 35.66 23.87
C ASP A 285 32.92 35.69 23.87
N SER A 286 32.35 36.64 24.61
CA SER A 286 30.95 36.64 25.05
C SER A 286 30.18 37.87 24.55
N ALA A 287 29.10 37.65 23.81
CA ALA A 287 28.15 38.73 23.47
C ALA A 287 26.71 38.22 23.46
N ALA A 288 25.94 38.63 24.47
CA ALA A 288 24.53 38.27 24.60
C ALA A 288 23.67 39.02 23.56
N THR A 289 22.86 38.28 22.79
CA THR A 289 21.73 38.82 22.02
C THR A 289 20.43 38.20 22.51
N LEU A 290 19.42 39.04 22.73
CA LEU A 290 18.09 38.62 23.20
C LEU A 290 17.36 37.76 22.14
N PRO A 291 16.48 36.83 22.55
CA PRO A 291 15.82 35.94 21.61
C PRO A 291 14.74 36.67 20.80
N GLU A 292 15.01 36.89 19.52
CA GLU A 292 13.95 37.20 18.55
C GLU A 292 13.08 35.96 18.34
N ALA A 293 11.76 36.15 18.23
CA ALA A 293 10.80 35.06 18.31
C ALA A 293 10.95 34.06 17.15
N ALA A 294 11.41 32.85 17.46
CA ALA A 294 11.56 31.78 16.48
C ALA A 294 10.22 31.52 15.74
N PRO A 295 10.20 31.54 14.39
CA PRO A 295 9.04 31.06 13.66
C PRO A 295 8.86 29.57 13.99
N ALA A 296 7.64 29.17 14.35
CA ALA A 296 7.35 27.79 14.74
C ALA A 296 7.77 26.82 13.64
N LYS A 297 8.88 26.09 13.86
CA LYS A 297 9.36 25.04 12.94
C LYS A 297 8.23 24.05 12.74
N ARG A 298 7.70 24.00 11.52
CA ARG A 298 6.77 22.95 11.11
C ARG A 298 7.56 21.64 11.00
N THR A 299 7.62 20.88 12.09
CA THR A 299 7.86 19.42 12.04
C THR A 299 6.62 18.74 11.45
N GLY A 300 6.30 19.06 10.19
CA GLY A 300 5.31 18.33 9.43
C GLY A 300 6.00 17.11 8.83
N LEU A 301 5.58 15.90 9.22
CA LEU A 301 5.97 14.69 8.50
C LEU A 301 5.68 14.90 7.01
N ILE A 302 6.70 14.70 6.16
CA ILE A 302 6.51 14.72 4.71
C ILE A 302 5.57 13.56 4.34
N PRO A 303 4.37 13.83 3.77
CA PRO A 303 3.41 12.76 3.50
C PRO A 303 3.88 11.87 2.34
N GLY A 304 4.52 10.75 2.66
CA GLY A 304 5.08 9.81 1.69
C GLY A 304 6.55 9.47 1.87
N LEU A 305 7.21 9.97 2.92
CA LEU A 305 8.51 9.43 3.35
C LEU A 305 8.33 7.97 3.78
N ASP A 306 9.26 7.08 3.43
CA ASP A 306 9.19 5.67 3.85
C ASP A 306 9.33 5.58 5.37
N PRO A 307 8.57 4.74 6.09
CA PRO A 307 8.73 4.56 7.53
C PRO A 307 10.17 4.20 7.97
N GLY A 308 11.01 3.61 7.11
CA GLY A 308 12.43 3.41 7.40
C GLY A 308 13.26 4.71 7.46
N LEU A 309 12.85 5.74 6.70
CA LEU A 309 13.49 7.06 6.65
C LEU A 309 13.09 7.99 7.81
N GLU A 310 12.08 7.65 8.62
CA GLU A 310 11.67 8.50 9.75
C GLU A 310 12.80 8.73 10.78
N ARG A 311 13.75 7.77 10.88
CA ARG A 311 14.91 7.88 11.77
C ARG A 311 16.03 8.75 11.21
N PHE A 312 16.30 8.65 9.90
CA PHE A 312 17.27 9.47 9.17
C PHE A 312 16.69 10.83 8.73
N SER A 313 15.43 11.10 9.10
CA SER A 313 14.67 12.28 8.71
C SER A 313 15.39 13.62 8.92
N PRO A 314 16.10 13.90 10.04
CA PRO A 314 16.77 15.18 10.22
C PRO A 314 17.84 15.46 9.15
N ASP A 315 18.71 14.48 8.91
CA ASP A 315 19.86 14.63 8.01
C ASP A 315 19.45 14.47 6.55
N TYR A 316 18.47 13.60 6.25
CA TYR A 316 17.86 13.50 4.92
C TYR A 316 17.14 14.79 4.53
N LEU A 317 16.38 15.39 5.45
CA LEU A 317 15.76 16.70 5.22
C LEU A 317 16.82 17.77 5.01
N ARG A 318 17.92 17.74 5.79
CA ARG A 318 19.02 18.71 5.63
C ARG A 318 19.72 18.57 4.27
N ALA A 319 19.98 17.35 3.80
CA ALA A 319 20.52 17.10 2.47
C ALA A 319 19.56 17.60 1.35
N MET A 320 18.25 17.46 1.54
CA MET A 320 17.25 17.99 0.61
C MET A 320 17.13 19.53 0.65
N GLU A 321 17.28 20.17 1.81
CA GLU A 321 17.40 21.64 1.91
C GLU A 321 18.64 22.15 1.15
N LEU A 322 19.80 21.54 1.39
CA LEU A 322 21.06 21.88 0.73
C LEU A 322 21.02 21.66 -0.80
N ARG A 323 20.27 20.65 -1.26
CA ARG A 323 19.96 20.43 -2.68
C ARG A 323 19.16 21.60 -3.28
N GLU A 324 18.21 22.17 -2.55
CA GLU A 324 17.42 23.33 -3.02
C GLU A 324 18.23 24.63 -3.04
N GLU A 325 19.21 24.79 -2.14
CA GLU A 325 20.16 25.93 -2.16
C GLU A 325 21.01 25.94 -3.45
N GLY A 326 21.44 24.77 -3.93
CA GLY A 326 22.06 24.60 -5.25
C GLY A 326 23.40 25.33 -5.47
N SER A 327 24.07 25.72 -4.38
CA SER A 327 25.47 26.14 -4.39
C SER A 327 26.41 24.92 -4.48
N GLU A 328 27.65 25.10 -4.93
CA GLU A 328 28.62 24.00 -5.01
C GLU A 328 28.91 23.41 -3.62
N GLU A 329 29.17 24.28 -2.63
CA GLU A 329 29.39 23.92 -1.23
C GLU A 329 28.16 23.21 -0.62
N SER A 330 26.94 23.72 -0.88
CA SER A 330 25.70 23.08 -0.41
C SER A 330 25.52 21.70 -1.03
N LEU A 331 25.78 21.53 -2.34
CA LEU A 331 25.64 20.25 -3.03
C LEU A 331 26.68 19.22 -2.55
N SER A 332 27.94 19.63 -2.33
CA SER A 332 28.96 18.77 -1.71
C SER A 332 28.54 18.33 -0.31
N GLN A 333 28.07 19.26 0.54
CA GLN A 333 27.59 18.93 1.89
C GLN A 333 26.34 18.02 1.87
N ALA A 334 25.48 18.13 0.85
CA ALA A 334 24.34 17.23 0.67
C ALA A 334 24.78 15.79 0.32
N VAL A 335 25.87 15.62 -0.44
CA VAL A 335 26.44 14.30 -0.75
C VAL A 335 27.06 13.67 0.50
N GLU A 336 27.87 14.41 1.27
CA GLU A 336 28.47 13.91 2.52
C GLU A 336 27.41 13.44 3.53
N LEU A 337 26.31 14.18 3.70
CA LEU A 337 25.20 13.77 4.56
C LEU A 337 24.51 12.48 4.08
N LEU A 338 24.36 12.28 2.77
CA LEU A 338 23.77 11.06 2.22
C LEU A 338 24.70 9.86 2.30
N GLU A 339 26.03 10.06 2.23
CA GLU A 339 27.00 9.01 2.53
C GLU A 339 26.91 8.57 3.99
N GLY A 340 26.88 9.50 4.95
CA GLY A 340 26.68 9.17 6.36
C GLY A 340 25.38 8.40 6.64
N ILE A 341 24.27 8.80 6.02
CA ILE A 341 22.98 8.09 6.12
C ILE A 341 23.08 6.67 5.55
N LEU A 342 23.84 6.46 4.46
CA LEU A 342 24.06 5.14 3.88
C LEU A 342 24.90 4.24 4.80
N GLU A 343 25.97 4.76 5.40
CA GLU A 343 26.82 4.02 6.33
C GLU A 343 26.07 3.61 7.61
N ASP A 344 25.36 4.55 8.24
CA ASP A 344 24.54 4.26 9.43
C ASP A 344 23.45 3.22 9.10
N ALA A 345 22.78 3.36 7.95
CA ALA A 345 21.71 2.45 7.58
C ALA A 345 22.23 1.06 7.15
N GLU A 346 23.45 0.93 6.61
CA GLU A 346 24.10 -0.36 6.37
C GLU A 346 24.48 -1.05 7.70
N ALA A 347 25.00 -0.28 8.68
CA ALA A 347 25.26 -0.78 10.03
C ALA A 347 23.98 -1.27 10.72
N GLU A 348 22.84 -0.60 10.51
CA GLU A 348 21.54 -1.03 11.04
C GLU A 348 20.87 -2.13 10.21
N ALA A 349 21.17 -2.27 8.92
CA ALA A 349 20.67 -3.36 8.09
C ALA A 349 21.13 -4.74 8.60
N ALA A 350 22.29 -4.81 9.27
CA ALA A 350 22.75 -6.00 9.99
C ALA A 350 21.86 -6.36 11.21
N ALA A 351 21.06 -5.43 11.72
CA ALA A 351 20.12 -5.63 12.82
C ALA A 351 18.64 -5.74 12.37
N PHE A 352 18.30 -5.26 11.16
CA PHE A 352 16.94 -5.31 10.61
C PHE A 352 16.65 -6.58 9.80
N ASP A 353 15.96 -7.52 10.44
CA ASP A 353 15.51 -8.77 9.81
C ASP A 353 14.27 -8.55 8.91
N GLY A 354 14.45 -7.94 7.72
CA GLY A 354 13.46 -8.04 6.64
C GLY A 354 13.38 -6.92 5.59
N VAL A 355 13.45 -7.36 4.33
CA VAL A 355 12.74 -6.88 3.11
C VAL A 355 12.86 -5.42 2.65
N GLN A 356 12.89 -4.40 3.51
CA GLN A 356 12.85 -2.99 3.07
C GLN A 356 14.22 -2.38 2.73
N TRP A 357 15.33 -2.96 3.24
CA TRP A 357 16.68 -2.42 3.00
C TRP A 357 17.04 -2.23 1.51
N PRO A 358 16.82 -3.20 0.60
CA PRO A 358 17.25 -3.06 -0.81
C PRO A 358 16.46 -2.00 -1.61
N GLU A 359 15.33 -1.52 -1.10
CA GLU A 359 14.52 -0.47 -1.71
C GLU A 359 14.92 0.92 -1.18
N LEU A 360 15.24 1.01 0.12
CA LEU A 360 15.84 2.20 0.75
C LEU A 360 17.25 2.47 0.19
N GLU A 361 18.11 1.46 0.15
CA GLU A 361 19.48 1.51 -0.39
C GLU A 361 19.49 2.02 -1.84
N ARG A 362 18.55 1.53 -2.67
CA ARG A 362 18.38 2.00 -4.05
C ARG A 362 17.98 3.47 -4.09
N THR A 363 16.98 3.86 -3.30
CA THR A 363 16.48 5.24 -3.27
C THR A 363 17.57 6.23 -2.85
N LEU A 364 18.37 5.89 -1.84
CA LEU A 364 19.49 6.73 -1.39
C LEU A 364 20.60 6.83 -2.44
N ARG A 365 20.95 5.73 -3.12
CA ARG A 365 21.93 5.77 -4.24
C ARG A 365 21.44 6.57 -5.44
N ASP A 366 20.15 6.48 -5.80
CA ASP A 366 19.57 7.25 -6.90
C ASP A 366 19.61 8.75 -6.60
N VAL A 367 19.24 9.18 -5.39
CA VAL A 367 19.32 10.60 -4.96
C VAL A 367 20.75 11.10 -4.92
N ARG A 368 21.70 10.28 -4.44
CA ARG A 368 23.14 10.61 -4.48
C ARG A 368 23.63 10.82 -5.91
N ALA A 369 23.29 9.93 -6.84
CA ALA A 369 23.72 10.05 -8.24
C ALA A 369 23.16 11.32 -8.91
N GLU A 370 21.92 11.72 -8.61
CA GLU A 370 21.36 13.00 -9.06
C GLU A 370 22.15 14.21 -8.54
N LEU A 371 22.66 14.15 -7.30
CA LEU A 371 23.45 15.21 -6.68
C LEU A 371 24.87 15.28 -7.23
N GLU A 372 25.54 14.13 -7.39
CA GLU A 372 26.86 14.07 -8.05
C GLU A 372 26.80 14.64 -9.48
N GLU A 373 25.74 14.31 -10.25
CA GLU A 373 25.54 14.91 -11.57
C GLU A 373 25.29 16.43 -11.49
N ALA A 374 24.55 16.90 -10.48
CA ALA A 374 24.30 18.33 -10.27
C ALA A 374 25.59 19.10 -9.92
N VAL A 375 26.50 18.51 -9.13
CA VAL A 375 27.84 19.06 -8.84
C VAL A 375 28.67 19.13 -10.14
N LEU A 376 28.73 18.05 -10.91
CA LEU A 376 29.50 18.02 -12.16
C LEU A 376 29.01 19.07 -13.17
N ARG A 377 27.70 19.28 -13.30
CA ARG A 377 27.08 20.33 -14.14
C ARG A 377 27.30 21.77 -13.63
N LYS A 378 27.90 21.97 -12.46
CA LYS A 378 28.30 23.29 -11.93
C LYS A 378 29.79 23.57 -12.17
N ILE A 379 30.61 22.53 -12.20
CA ILE A 379 32.07 22.60 -12.40
C ILE A 379 32.42 22.74 -13.90
N PHE A 380 31.63 22.10 -14.78
CA PHE A 380 31.82 22.09 -16.24
C PHE A 380 30.77 22.94 -16.99
#